data_AF-A0A0R3TZL1-F1
#
_entry.id   AF-A0A0R3TZL1-F1
#
_cell.length_a   1.000
_cell.length_b   1.000
_cell.length_c   1.000
_cell.angle_alpha   90.00
_cell.angle_beta   90.00
_cell.angle_gamma   90.00
#
_symmetry.space_group_name_H-M   'P 1'
#
loop_
_entity.id
_entity.type
_entity.pdbx_description
1 polymer ?
#
loop_
_entity_poly.entity_id
_entity_poly.type
_entity_poly.pdbx_seq_one_letter_code
_entity_poly.pdbx_strand_id
1 'polypeptide(L)'
;MYEHSPLFSSILPERTKFKYVVPRPLDTGHGILYVSDSTGTMFTESLRRHFYPNQATATDFFRVLSIPGTFLATQMNPDTTLRTVITHNRGATWQPLPVPQGLSCDSPKSKMIQGEQSGIVPADYSNSAERLKATSSSGQSNSSESFEPVCGLQVSNQFSLRKRVVASPPLTTSSARGLILVHGHVATHLKTTPADVFVSNDGGYTWFKVSISPLPLCYLPVRTTNYWTTDLVRPHFHLLLATWANGERTLND
;
A
#
# COMPACT_ATOMS: atom_id res chain seq x y z
N MET A 1 22.40 22.58 -19.71
CA MET A 1 21.17 23.36 -19.60
C MET A 1 20.02 22.46 -20.06
N TYR A 2 19.41 21.68 -19.15
CA TYR A 2 18.23 20.88 -19.48
C TYR A 2 17.00 21.69 -19.11
N GLU A 3 16.54 22.50 -20.05
CA GLU A 3 15.28 23.21 -19.96
C GLU A 3 14.21 22.36 -20.64
N HIS A 4 13.65 21.43 -19.88
CA HIS A 4 12.40 20.75 -20.26
C HIS A 4 11.38 21.07 -19.18
N SER A 5 10.72 22.20 -19.37
CA SER A 5 9.56 22.63 -18.59
C SER A 5 8.57 21.46 -18.47
N PRO A 6 8.22 21.01 -17.26
CA PRO A 6 7.20 19.98 -17.10
C PRO A 6 5.84 20.56 -17.48
N LEU A 7 5.28 20.04 -18.58
CA LEU A 7 3.96 20.40 -19.08
C LEU A 7 2.93 19.50 -18.37
N PHE A 8 2.08 20.15 -17.56
CA PHE A 8 1.10 19.59 -16.63
C PHE A 8 1.65 19.31 -15.22
N SER A 9 1.51 20.33 -14.35
CA SER A 9 1.61 20.16 -12.90
C SER A 9 0.22 20.19 -12.29
N SER A 10 -0.22 19.07 -11.69
CA SER A 10 -1.36 19.11 -10.78
C SER A 10 -0.87 19.48 -9.39
N ILE A 11 -1.52 20.47 -8.78
CA ILE A 11 -1.27 20.88 -7.41
C ILE A 11 -2.05 19.89 -6.54
N LEU A 12 -1.31 19.09 -5.76
CA LEU A 12 -1.87 18.28 -4.69
C LEU A 12 -2.46 19.22 -3.60
N PRO A 13 -3.33 18.74 -2.69
CA PRO A 13 -4.12 19.60 -1.80
C PRO A 13 -3.31 20.77 -1.23
N GLU A 14 -3.84 21.99 -1.24
CA GLU A 14 -3.11 23.27 -1.05
C GLU A 14 -2.18 23.34 0.17
N ARG A 15 -2.39 22.47 1.18
CA ARG A 15 -1.56 22.37 2.39
C ARG A 15 -0.38 21.41 2.26
N THR A 16 -0.12 20.89 1.06
CA THR A 16 0.96 19.95 0.79
C THR A 16 2.04 20.62 -0.04
N LYS A 17 3.30 20.43 0.34
CA LYS A 17 4.46 20.94 -0.39
C LYS A 17 4.84 20.06 -1.57
N PHE A 18 3.87 19.30 -2.10
CA PHE A 18 4.10 18.37 -3.18
C PHE A 18 3.66 18.97 -4.50
N LYS A 19 4.51 18.86 -5.51
CA LYS A 19 4.22 19.17 -6.90
C LYS A 19 4.27 17.88 -7.70
N TYR A 20 3.22 17.61 -8.46
CA TYR A 20 3.18 16.48 -9.35
C TYR A 20 3.68 16.88 -10.73
N VAL A 21 4.48 16.02 -11.38
CA VAL A 21 5.05 16.25 -12.71
C VAL A 21 4.93 14.97 -13.53
N VAL A 22 4.37 15.06 -14.74
CA VAL A 22 4.28 13.93 -15.67
C VAL A 22 5.33 14.07 -16.77
N PRO A 23 6.27 13.12 -16.93
CA PRO A 23 7.21 13.13 -18.04
C PRO A 23 6.47 12.80 -19.35
N ARG A 24 6.89 13.42 -20.47
CA ARG A 24 6.40 13.05 -21.81
C ARG A 24 7.01 11.72 -22.26
N PRO A 25 6.26 10.85 -22.97
CA PRO A 25 4.88 11.03 -23.42
C PRO A 25 3.83 10.87 -22.30
N LEU A 26 2.72 11.61 -22.42
CA LEU A 26 1.62 11.73 -21.44
C LEU A 26 0.80 10.44 -21.26
N ASP A 27 1.21 9.33 -21.85
CA ASP A 27 0.51 8.05 -21.91
C ASP A 27 1.02 7.01 -20.91
N THR A 28 2.10 7.30 -20.18
CA THR A 28 2.78 6.37 -19.27
C THR A 28 1.93 5.93 -18.07
N GLY A 29 0.83 6.62 -17.75
CA GLY A 29 -0.07 6.28 -16.63
C GLY A 29 0.56 6.47 -15.23
N HIS A 30 1.72 7.12 -15.17
CA HIS A 30 2.43 7.45 -13.95
C HIS A 30 3.25 8.72 -14.13
N GLY A 31 3.81 9.22 -13.04
CA GLY A 31 4.67 10.39 -13.06
C GLY A 31 5.51 10.47 -11.82
N ILE A 32 6.01 11.66 -11.52
CA ILE A 32 6.98 11.88 -10.47
C ILE A 32 6.41 12.90 -9.49
N LEU A 33 6.44 12.56 -8.20
CA LEU A 33 6.18 13.51 -7.11
C LEU A 33 7.47 14.23 -6.78
N TYR A 34 7.38 15.55 -6.69
CA TYR A 34 8.43 16.43 -6.18
C TYR A 34 7.98 17.07 -4.88
N VAL A 35 8.90 17.25 -3.95
CA VAL A 35 8.68 18.00 -2.71
C VAL A 35 9.42 19.33 -2.79
N SER A 36 8.74 20.42 -2.43
CA SER A 36 9.33 21.74 -2.36
C SER A 36 9.95 22.03 -0.99
N ASP A 37 10.91 22.93 -1.00
CA ASP A 37 11.58 23.43 0.19
C ASP A 37 10.67 24.37 1.04
N SER A 38 11.26 25.09 2.00
CA SER A 38 10.51 26.09 2.76
C SER A 38 9.99 27.24 1.91
N THR A 39 10.71 27.58 0.84
CA THR A 39 10.42 28.74 -0.01
C THR A 39 9.47 28.44 -1.17
N GLY A 40 9.30 27.17 -1.54
CA GLY A 40 8.48 26.77 -2.67
C GLY A 40 9.16 26.96 -4.02
N THR A 41 10.47 27.24 -4.04
CA THR A 41 11.24 27.55 -5.27
C THR A 41 12.11 26.39 -5.72
N MET A 42 12.66 25.63 -4.76
CA MET A 42 13.48 24.46 -5.05
C MET A 42 12.66 23.20 -4.87
N PHE A 43 12.76 22.29 -5.85
CA PHE A 43 12.03 21.04 -5.89
C PHE A 43 13.01 19.88 -5.92
N THR A 44 12.79 18.91 -5.04
CA THR A 44 13.54 17.66 -5.00
C THR A 44 12.61 16.50 -5.32
N GLU A 45 13.15 15.50 -6.00
CA GLU A 45 12.37 14.32 -6.36
C GLU A 45 12.03 13.50 -5.12
N SER A 46 10.77 13.09 -4.99
CA SER A 46 10.25 12.38 -3.82
C SER A 46 9.82 10.96 -4.14
N LEU A 47 8.97 10.77 -5.16
CA LEU A 47 8.47 9.45 -5.53
C LEU A 47 8.40 9.31 -7.05
N ARG A 48 9.20 8.38 -7.59
CA ARG A 48 9.09 7.97 -8.99
C ARG A 48 7.90 7.06 -9.21
N ARG A 49 7.36 7.10 -10.42
CA ARG A 49 6.29 6.21 -10.90
C ARG A 49 5.06 6.23 -9.99
N HIS A 50 4.77 7.40 -9.42
CA HIS A 50 3.51 7.64 -8.73
C HIS A 50 2.37 7.46 -9.73
N PHE A 51 1.43 6.59 -9.38
CA PHE A 51 0.32 6.21 -10.24
C PHE A 51 -0.58 7.40 -10.52
N TYR A 52 -0.84 7.64 -11.80
CA TYR A 52 -1.70 8.73 -12.25
C TYR A 52 -2.40 8.32 -13.54
N PRO A 53 -3.68 7.93 -13.47
CA PRO A 53 -4.38 7.53 -14.66
C PRO A 53 -4.53 8.72 -15.60
N ASN A 54 -4.29 8.49 -16.89
CA ASN A 54 -4.55 9.47 -17.93
C ASN A 54 -6.01 9.93 -17.82
N GLN A 55 -6.25 11.25 -17.89
CA GLN A 55 -7.58 11.87 -17.80
C GLN A 55 -8.25 11.81 -16.40
N ALA A 56 -7.53 11.41 -15.35
CA ALA A 56 -8.09 11.41 -13.99
C ALA A 56 -7.95 12.78 -13.31
N THR A 57 -9.07 13.29 -12.79
CA THR A 57 -9.13 14.45 -11.88
C THR A 57 -8.68 14.15 -10.45
N ALA A 58 -8.51 12.87 -10.11
CA ALA A 58 -8.19 12.43 -8.76
C ALA A 58 -6.95 11.51 -8.77
N THR A 59 -6.01 11.80 -7.88
CA THR A 59 -4.81 11.00 -7.62
C THR A 59 -5.02 10.12 -6.40
N ASP A 60 -4.30 8.99 -6.31
CA ASP A 60 -4.30 8.14 -5.12
C ASP A 60 -3.41 8.66 -3.97
N PHE A 61 -2.95 9.91 -4.06
CA PHE A 61 -2.20 10.57 -3.00
C PHE A 61 -3.12 10.96 -1.84
N PHE A 62 -2.81 10.49 -0.63
CA PHE A 62 -3.61 10.73 0.57
C PHE A 62 -2.74 11.25 1.72
N ARG A 63 -3.21 12.32 2.37
CA ARG A 63 -2.55 12.91 3.54
C ARG A 63 -3.11 12.30 4.82
N VAL A 64 -2.24 11.68 5.61
CA VAL A 64 -2.61 11.17 6.93
C VAL A 64 -2.67 12.35 7.90
N LEU A 65 -3.86 12.62 8.45
CA LEU A 65 -4.07 13.75 9.36
C LEU A 65 -3.63 13.44 10.80
N SER A 66 -3.64 12.17 11.19
CA SER A 66 -3.33 11.71 12.55
C SER A 66 -1.84 11.77 12.89
N ILE A 67 -0.95 11.71 11.88
CA ILE A 67 0.49 11.91 12.03
C ILE A 67 1.00 12.91 10.98
N PRO A 68 1.40 14.13 11.39
CA PRO A 68 1.97 15.12 10.48
C PRO A 68 3.21 14.61 9.74
N GLY A 69 3.27 14.87 8.44
CA GLY A 69 4.37 14.41 7.59
C GLY A 69 4.21 12.98 7.07
N THR A 70 3.09 12.32 7.39
CA THR A 70 2.76 11.00 6.87
C THR A 70 1.85 11.10 5.65
N PHE A 71 2.18 10.36 4.58
CA PHE A 71 1.42 10.33 3.35
C PHE A 71 1.34 8.90 2.80
N LEU A 72 0.20 8.58 2.18
CA LEU A 72 -0.01 7.35 1.43
C LEU A 72 -0.06 7.70 -0.06
N ALA A 73 0.50 6.83 -0.89
CA ALA A 73 0.46 6.98 -2.33
C ALA A 73 0.45 5.61 -3.01
N THR A 74 -0.06 5.56 -4.24
CA THR A 74 0.04 4.38 -5.11
C THR A 74 1.24 4.55 -6.04
N GLN A 75 2.11 3.56 -6.10
CA GLN A 75 3.23 3.48 -7.03
C GLN A 75 3.00 2.37 -8.06
N MET A 76 3.33 2.65 -9.31
CA MET A 76 3.31 1.67 -10.40
C MET A 76 4.67 0.97 -10.50
N ASN A 77 4.65 -0.35 -10.39
CA ASN A 77 5.81 -1.23 -10.51
C ASN A 77 6.24 -1.41 -12.00
N PRO A 78 7.45 -1.95 -12.27
CA PRO A 78 7.90 -2.29 -13.63
C PRO A 78 6.95 -3.21 -14.38
N ASP A 79 6.34 -4.14 -13.69
CA ASP A 79 5.34 -5.09 -14.21
C ASP A 79 3.93 -4.48 -14.40
N THR A 80 3.80 -3.15 -14.27
CA THR A 80 2.54 -2.38 -14.32
C THR A 80 1.56 -2.62 -13.17
N THR A 81 1.92 -3.49 -12.21
CA THR A 81 1.11 -3.68 -11.01
C THR A 81 1.18 -2.45 -10.12
N LEU A 82 0.11 -2.21 -9.38
CA LEU A 82 0.00 -1.07 -8.48
C LEU A 82 0.26 -1.53 -7.05
N ARG A 83 1.12 -0.80 -6.34
CA ARG A 83 1.38 -1.03 -4.92
C ARG A 83 1.19 0.23 -4.09
N THR A 84 0.76 0.08 -2.85
CA THR A 84 0.67 1.19 -1.90
C THR A 84 2.01 1.38 -1.19
N VAL A 85 2.43 2.64 -1.07
CA VAL A 85 3.60 3.07 -0.30
C VAL A 85 3.21 4.13 0.71
N ILE A 86 3.93 4.16 1.83
CA ILE A 86 3.79 5.14 2.90
C ILE A 86 5.12 5.86 3.11
N THR A 87 5.04 7.13 3.45
CA THR A 87 6.18 7.93 3.95
C THR A 87 5.81 8.49 5.31
N HIS A 88 6.78 8.61 6.21
CA HIS A 88 6.63 9.25 7.52
C HIS A 88 7.52 10.50 7.68
N ASN A 89 8.36 10.78 6.68
CA ASN A 89 9.33 11.87 6.67
C ASN A 89 9.06 12.87 5.55
N ARG A 90 7.78 13.20 5.33
CA ARG A 90 7.34 14.21 4.34
C ARG A 90 7.75 13.90 2.91
N GLY A 91 7.84 12.61 2.55
CA GLY A 91 8.18 12.17 1.20
C GLY A 91 9.68 12.09 0.91
N ALA A 92 10.55 12.19 1.91
CA ALA A 92 11.98 11.96 1.68
C ALA A 92 12.28 10.48 1.40
N THR A 93 11.59 9.56 2.08
CA THR A 93 11.66 8.12 1.80
C THR A 93 10.28 7.50 1.80
N TRP A 94 10.08 6.50 0.92
CA TRP A 94 8.84 5.77 0.76
C TRP A 94 9.09 4.28 0.94
N GLN A 95 8.20 3.61 1.66
CA GLN A 95 8.29 2.19 1.95
C GLN A 95 6.94 1.49 1.70
N PRO A 96 6.95 0.20 1.30
CA PRO A 96 5.72 -0.57 1.22
C PRO A 96 5.10 -0.72 2.62
N LEU A 97 3.77 -0.83 2.69
CA LEU A 97 3.11 -1.09 3.96
C LEU A 97 3.36 -2.55 4.37
N PRO A 98 3.70 -2.82 5.64
CA PRO A 98 3.99 -4.16 6.10
C PRO A 98 2.73 -5.03 6.06
N VAL A 99 2.96 -6.35 6.09
CA VAL A 99 1.88 -7.31 6.28
C VAL A 99 1.25 -7.08 7.66
N PRO A 100 -0.09 -7.01 7.76
CA PRO A 100 -0.76 -6.86 9.05
C PRO A 100 -0.45 -8.02 10.00
N GLN A 101 -0.44 -7.73 11.30
CA GLN A 101 -0.10 -8.69 12.35
C GLN A 101 -1.02 -9.92 12.29
N GLY A 102 -0.41 -11.11 12.36
CA GLY A 102 -1.12 -12.39 12.33
C GLY A 102 -1.61 -12.83 10.95
N LEU A 103 -1.29 -12.10 9.88
CA LEU A 103 -1.58 -12.52 8.51
C LEU A 103 -0.29 -12.93 7.79
N SER A 104 -0.42 -13.86 6.85
CA SER A 104 0.65 -14.24 5.93
C SER A 104 0.23 -13.92 4.51
N CYS A 105 1.20 -13.50 3.72
CA CYS A 105 1.03 -13.41 2.28
C CYS A 105 1.19 -14.77 1.65
N ASP A 106 0.14 -15.28 1.02
CA ASP A 106 0.29 -16.34 0.02
C ASP A 106 0.91 -15.71 -1.23
N SER A 107 2.23 -15.50 -1.19
CA SER A 107 2.99 -15.35 -2.43
C SER A 107 2.72 -16.60 -3.27
N PRO A 108 2.40 -16.49 -4.57
CA PRO A 108 2.36 -17.66 -5.42
C PRO A 108 3.77 -18.26 -5.41
N LYS A 109 3.98 -19.32 -4.62
CA LYS A 109 5.13 -20.20 -4.76
C LYS A 109 5.09 -20.61 -6.22
N SER A 110 6.13 -20.27 -6.98
CA SER A 110 6.33 -20.79 -8.33
C SER A 110 6.01 -22.28 -8.28
N LYS A 111 4.89 -22.70 -8.87
CA LYS A 111 4.62 -24.11 -9.12
C LYS A 111 5.70 -24.55 -10.11
N MET A 112 6.87 -24.89 -9.59
CA MET A 112 7.76 -25.84 -10.24
C MET A 112 6.89 -27.07 -10.38
N ILE A 113 6.47 -27.36 -11.62
CA ILE A 113 5.80 -28.59 -11.96
C ILE A 113 6.71 -29.71 -11.47
N GLN A 114 6.33 -30.38 -10.38
CA GLN A 114 6.91 -31.67 -10.03
C GLN A 114 6.45 -32.63 -11.12
N GLY A 115 7.36 -32.93 -12.05
CA GLY A 115 7.21 -34.03 -12.97
C GLY A 115 7.16 -35.32 -12.15
N GLU A 116 5.99 -35.95 -12.14
CA GLU A 116 5.78 -37.28 -11.57
C GLU A 116 6.47 -38.31 -12.46
N GLN A 117 7.20 -39.22 -11.82
CA GLN A 117 8.08 -40.19 -12.45
C GLN A 117 7.41 -41.57 -12.42
N SER A 118 7.18 -42.19 -13.58
CA SER A 118 7.00 -43.65 -13.69
C SER A 118 7.44 -44.14 -15.07
N GLY A 119 8.13 -45.30 -15.09
CA GLY A 119 9.00 -45.84 -16.15
C GLY A 119 8.35 -46.11 -17.50
N ILE A 120 9.13 -46.33 -18.57
CA ILE A 120 9.80 -47.61 -18.90
C ILE A 120 11.02 -47.34 -19.85
N VAL A 121 12.13 -48.07 -19.66
CA VAL A 121 13.40 -48.11 -20.46
C VAL A 121 13.29 -49.23 -21.52
N PRO A 122 13.81 -49.16 -22.78
CA PRO A 122 15.25 -49.33 -23.16
C PRO A 122 15.68 -48.53 -24.44
N ALA A 123 16.91 -48.46 -24.95
CA ALA A 123 18.30 -48.81 -24.61
C ALA A 123 19.20 -47.98 -25.58
N ASP A 124 20.53 -48.01 -25.35
CA ASP A 124 21.62 -47.64 -26.28
C ASP A 124 21.84 -46.14 -26.56
N TYR A 125 23.04 -45.53 -26.55
CA TYR A 125 24.38 -46.04 -26.85
C TYR A 125 25.48 -45.11 -26.24
N SER A 126 26.56 -45.73 -25.75
CA SER A 126 27.94 -45.26 -25.48
C SER A 126 28.25 -43.94 -24.75
N ASN A 127 28.90 -44.10 -23.59
CA ASN A 127 29.79 -43.11 -22.95
C ASN A 127 31.16 -43.06 -23.64
N SER A 128 31.76 -41.87 -23.69
CA SER A 128 33.21 -41.71 -23.62
C SER A 128 33.53 -40.45 -22.79
N ALA A 129 34.43 -40.64 -21.82
CA ALA A 129 34.65 -39.82 -20.64
C ALA A 129 35.64 -38.67 -20.82
N GLU A 130 35.55 -37.63 -19.97
CA GLU A 130 36.66 -36.89 -19.32
C GLU A 130 36.05 -35.81 -18.37
N ARG A 131 36.09 -35.93 -17.04
CA ARG A 131 37.17 -35.74 -16.05
C ARG A 131 37.32 -34.27 -15.54
N LEU A 132 36.90 -34.06 -14.28
CA LEU A 132 37.28 -33.00 -13.30
C LEU A 132 36.85 -31.56 -13.66
N LYS A 133 36.41 -30.66 -12.77
CA LYS A 133 36.74 -30.40 -11.36
C LYS A 133 35.68 -29.43 -10.81
N ALA A 134 35.39 -29.50 -9.51
CA ALA A 134 34.66 -28.46 -8.82
C ALA A 134 35.47 -27.14 -8.77
N THR A 135 34.74 -26.05 -8.57
CA THR A 135 35.14 -24.66 -8.21
C THR A 135 35.27 -23.67 -9.37
N SER A 136 34.23 -22.86 -9.55
CA SER A 136 34.38 -21.49 -10.04
C SER A 136 33.28 -20.61 -9.45
N SER A 137 33.65 -19.90 -8.39
CA SER A 137 33.14 -18.56 -8.13
C SER A 137 33.35 -17.68 -9.37
N SER A 138 32.26 -17.28 -10.00
CA SER A 138 32.19 -16.16 -10.94
C SER A 138 30.68 -15.91 -11.14
N GLY A 139 30.11 -14.80 -10.67
CA GLY A 139 30.52 -13.49 -11.16
C GLY A 139 30.13 -13.37 -12.62
N GLN A 140 28.84 -13.46 -12.93
CA GLN A 140 28.18 -12.91 -14.12
C GLN A 140 26.70 -13.29 -14.10
N SER A 141 25.81 -12.30 -13.94
CA SER A 141 24.48 -12.39 -14.53
C SER A 141 23.99 -11.00 -14.85
N ASN A 142 23.76 -10.77 -16.13
CA ASN A 142 23.06 -9.63 -16.72
C ASN A 142 22.05 -9.00 -15.76
N SER A 143 22.22 -7.70 -15.50
CA SER A 143 21.29 -6.91 -14.69
C SER A 143 20.00 -6.61 -15.46
N SER A 144 19.24 -7.65 -15.83
CA SER A 144 17.79 -7.51 -15.76
C SER A 144 17.46 -7.62 -14.27
N GLU A 145 17.37 -6.48 -13.58
CA GLU A 145 16.81 -6.44 -12.23
C GLU A 145 15.44 -7.13 -12.27
N SER A 146 15.40 -8.39 -11.87
CA SER A 146 14.15 -9.11 -11.69
C SER A 146 13.43 -8.43 -10.53
N PHE A 147 12.38 -7.67 -10.84
CA PHE A 147 11.53 -7.07 -9.83
C PHE A 147 10.89 -8.19 -8.99
N GLU A 148 11.30 -8.32 -7.73
CA GLU A 148 10.68 -9.27 -6.81
C GLU A 148 9.41 -8.63 -6.20
N PRO A 149 8.24 -9.26 -6.35
CA PRO A 149 6.99 -8.69 -5.86
C PRO A 149 6.94 -8.76 -4.33
N VAL A 150 7.17 -7.63 -3.66
CA VAL A 150 7.03 -7.52 -2.21
C VAL A 150 5.56 -7.55 -1.81
N CYS A 151 5.20 -8.50 -0.95
CA CYS A 151 3.84 -8.56 -0.41
C CYS A 151 3.68 -7.63 0.81
N GLY A 152 2.49 -7.02 0.91
CA GLY A 152 2.17 -6.08 1.97
C GLY A 152 0.70 -5.69 1.96
N LEU A 153 0.36 -4.68 2.76
CA LEU A 153 -1.00 -4.12 2.76
C LEU A 153 -1.19 -3.17 1.58
N GLN A 154 -2.15 -3.49 0.71
CA GLN A 154 -2.54 -2.68 -0.44
C GLN A 154 -3.83 -1.93 -0.10
N VAL A 155 -3.75 -0.61 -0.06
CA VAL A 155 -4.86 0.25 0.37
C VAL A 155 -5.71 0.67 -0.81
N SER A 156 -7.02 0.47 -0.69
CA SER A 156 -8.00 0.97 -1.63
C SER A 156 -8.22 2.47 -1.44
N ASN A 157 -8.02 3.24 -2.51
CA ASN A 157 -8.24 4.68 -2.55
C ASN A 157 -9.06 5.07 -3.80
N GLN A 158 -9.01 6.33 -4.23
CA GLN A 158 -9.78 6.89 -5.33
C GLN A 158 -9.78 6.04 -6.60
N PHE A 159 -8.64 5.46 -6.99
CA PHE A 159 -8.56 4.58 -8.14
C PHE A 159 -9.35 3.28 -7.96
N SER A 160 -9.19 2.58 -6.83
CA SER A 160 -9.95 1.36 -6.53
C SER A 160 -11.45 1.63 -6.54
N LEU A 161 -11.88 2.77 -5.98
CA LEU A 161 -13.28 3.19 -5.98
C LEU A 161 -13.81 3.42 -7.40
N ARG A 162 -13.02 4.07 -8.27
CA ARG A 162 -13.35 4.21 -9.69
C ARG A 162 -13.44 2.87 -10.42
N LYS A 163 -12.66 1.88 -9.99
CA LYS A 163 -12.74 0.48 -10.45
C LYS A 163 -13.90 -0.32 -9.82
N ARG A 164 -14.81 0.35 -9.09
CA ARG A 164 -15.98 -0.24 -8.43
C ARG A 164 -15.65 -1.26 -7.34
N VAL A 165 -14.48 -1.12 -6.72
CA VAL A 165 -14.16 -1.89 -5.51
C VAL A 165 -15.07 -1.43 -4.37
N VAL A 166 -15.71 -2.37 -3.68
CA VAL A 166 -16.49 -2.11 -2.48
C VAL A 166 -15.52 -1.76 -1.35
N ALA A 167 -15.31 -0.46 -1.16
CA ALA A 167 -14.39 0.12 -0.19
C ALA A 167 -14.79 1.57 0.12
N SER A 168 -14.08 2.19 1.06
CA SER A 168 -14.14 3.61 1.38
C SER A 168 -12.72 4.19 1.35
N PRO A 169 -12.55 5.49 1.04
CA PRO A 169 -11.23 6.12 1.14
C PRO A 169 -10.62 5.98 2.53
N PRO A 170 -9.29 6.08 2.67
CA PRO A 170 -8.62 6.10 3.96
C PRO A 170 -9.21 7.16 4.89
N LEU A 171 -9.38 6.82 6.16
CA LEU A 171 -10.00 7.67 7.17
C LEU A 171 -8.99 7.98 8.29
N THR A 172 -8.68 9.27 8.45
CA THR A 172 -7.76 9.78 9.47
C THR A 172 -8.27 11.09 10.04
N THR A 173 -8.02 11.35 11.31
CA THR A 173 -8.39 12.61 11.97
C THR A 173 -7.18 13.17 12.70
N SER A 174 -7.07 14.49 12.83
CA SER A 174 -6.04 15.10 13.66
C SER A 174 -6.33 14.98 15.17
N SER A 175 -7.55 14.61 15.56
CA SER A 175 -7.94 14.42 16.96
C SER A 175 -7.57 13.05 17.52
N ALA A 176 -7.37 12.04 16.66
CA ALA A 176 -6.96 10.69 17.05
C ALA A 176 -5.55 10.41 16.51
N ARG A 177 -4.52 10.77 17.29
CA ARG A 177 -3.11 10.61 16.90
C ARG A 177 -2.77 9.14 16.68
N GLY A 178 -2.07 8.84 15.58
CA GLY A 178 -1.66 7.48 15.20
C GLY A 178 -2.78 6.63 14.59
N LEU A 179 -4.04 7.02 14.72
CA LEU A 179 -5.16 6.23 14.23
C LEU A 179 -5.34 6.40 12.71
N ILE A 180 -5.33 5.28 11.99
CA ILE A 180 -5.56 5.22 10.55
C ILE A 180 -6.48 4.04 10.27
N LEU A 181 -7.61 4.30 9.61
CA LEU A 181 -8.54 3.25 9.14
C LEU A 181 -8.49 3.20 7.62
N VAL A 182 -8.35 2.00 7.07
CA VAL A 182 -8.30 1.79 5.61
C VAL A 182 -9.06 0.55 5.20
N HIS A 183 -9.58 0.58 3.98
CA HIS A 183 -9.97 -0.63 3.27
C HIS A 183 -8.80 -1.10 2.41
N GLY A 184 -8.54 -2.41 2.37
CA GLY A 184 -7.44 -2.95 1.59
C GLY A 184 -7.41 -4.46 1.44
N HIS A 185 -6.29 -4.94 0.91
CA HIS A 185 -5.99 -6.36 0.72
C HIS A 185 -4.55 -6.64 1.13
N VAL A 186 -4.29 -7.83 1.69
CA VAL A 186 -2.93 -8.33 1.87
C VAL A 186 -2.52 -9.02 0.59
N ALA A 187 -1.67 -8.37 -0.20
CA ALA A 187 -1.31 -8.84 -1.54
C ALA A 187 0.01 -8.22 -2.03
N THR A 188 0.55 -8.76 -3.12
CA THR A 188 1.69 -8.17 -3.84
C THR A 188 1.31 -6.92 -4.65
N HIS A 189 0.02 -6.73 -4.93
CA HIS A 189 -0.51 -5.61 -5.71
C HIS A 189 -1.99 -5.36 -5.40
N LEU A 190 -2.45 -4.16 -5.75
CA LEU A 190 -3.82 -3.70 -5.55
C LEU A 190 -4.82 -4.63 -6.26
N LYS A 191 -5.87 -5.04 -5.54
CA LYS A 191 -6.90 -5.96 -6.05
C LYS A 191 -8.20 -5.23 -6.34
N THR A 192 -9.02 -5.83 -7.21
CA THR A 192 -10.35 -5.32 -7.59
C THR A 192 -11.51 -6.04 -6.88
N THR A 193 -11.20 -6.94 -5.95
CA THR A 193 -12.17 -7.66 -5.12
C THR A 193 -12.64 -6.79 -3.94
N PRO A 194 -13.78 -7.08 -3.28
CA PRO A 194 -14.20 -6.40 -2.06
C PRO A 194 -13.08 -6.35 -1.02
N ALA A 195 -12.90 -5.21 -0.35
CA ALA A 195 -11.74 -4.92 0.48
C ALA A 195 -12.02 -5.10 1.97
N ASP A 196 -11.08 -5.69 2.70
CA ASP A 196 -11.19 -5.87 4.15
C ASP A 196 -10.82 -4.59 4.91
N VAL A 197 -11.23 -4.50 6.17
CA VAL A 197 -10.96 -3.34 7.02
C VAL A 197 -9.70 -3.55 7.85
N PHE A 198 -8.78 -2.60 7.77
CA PHE A 198 -7.55 -2.57 8.57
C PHE A 198 -7.45 -1.28 9.38
N VAL A 199 -6.85 -1.40 10.56
CA VAL A 199 -6.55 -0.29 11.46
C VAL A 199 -5.07 -0.26 11.79
N SER A 200 -4.53 0.94 11.92
CA SER A 200 -3.25 1.22 12.58
C SER A 200 -3.49 2.20 13.71
N ASN A 201 -2.82 1.99 14.84
CA ASN A 201 -2.83 2.89 16.00
C ASN A 201 -1.50 3.64 16.21
N ASP A 202 -0.48 3.36 15.38
CA ASP A 202 0.86 3.93 15.48
C ASP A 202 1.23 4.80 14.26
N GLY A 203 0.27 5.08 13.38
CA GLY A 203 0.47 5.90 12.19
C GLY A 203 0.94 5.13 10.97
N GLY A 204 0.65 3.84 10.91
CA GLY A 204 0.87 2.99 9.75
C GLY A 204 2.18 2.22 9.78
N TYR A 205 2.85 2.12 10.93
CA TYR A 205 3.99 1.21 11.11
C TYR A 205 3.51 -0.22 11.36
N THR A 206 2.42 -0.40 12.10
CA THR A 206 1.76 -1.69 12.29
C THR A 206 0.30 -1.61 11.90
N TRP A 207 -0.24 -2.74 11.44
CA TRP A 207 -1.60 -2.86 10.94
C TRP A 207 -2.27 -4.11 11.50
N PHE A 208 -3.57 -4.00 11.75
CA PHE A 208 -4.40 -5.07 12.28
C PHE A 208 -5.67 -5.18 11.44
N LYS A 209 -6.09 -6.41 11.14
CA LYS A 209 -7.38 -6.66 10.49
C LYS A 209 -8.50 -6.53 11.52
N VAL A 210 -9.52 -5.71 11.23
CA VAL A 210 -10.64 -5.46 12.14
C VAL A 210 -11.89 -6.23 11.71
N SER A 211 -12.20 -6.23 10.42
CA SER A 211 -13.40 -6.88 9.89
C SER A 211 -13.17 -7.37 8.46
N ILE A 212 -13.93 -8.40 8.10
CA ILE A 212 -14.13 -8.83 6.72
C ILE A 212 -15.25 -7.96 6.12
N SER A 213 -15.09 -7.52 4.87
CA SER A 213 -16.02 -6.64 4.12
C SER A 213 -17.50 -7.09 4.14
N PRO A 214 -18.52 -6.18 4.04
CA PRO A 214 -18.46 -4.74 3.72
C PRO A 214 -19.11 -3.86 4.80
N LEU A 215 -18.36 -3.43 5.80
CA LEU A 215 -18.84 -2.41 6.74
C LEU A 215 -18.23 -1.04 6.37
N PRO A 216 -19.04 0.02 6.21
CA PRO A 216 -18.51 1.36 6.00
C PRO A 216 -17.76 1.85 7.24
N LEU A 217 -16.64 2.56 7.03
CA LEU A 217 -15.79 3.08 8.10
C LEU A 217 -16.44 4.30 8.76
N CYS A 218 -16.77 4.21 10.05
CA CYS A 218 -17.24 5.33 10.87
C CYS A 218 -16.37 5.46 12.13
N TYR A 219 -16.00 6.68 12.53
CA TYR A 219 -15.48 6.95 13.88
C TYR A 219 -16.63 7.45 14.75
N LEU A 220 -16.82 6.84 15.93
CA LEU A 220 -17.60 7.45 17.00
C LEU A 220 -16.65 8.15 17.98
N PRO A 221 -16.72 9.48 18.15
CA PRO A 221 -15.98 10.13 19.21
C PRO A 221 -16.53 9.69 20.57
N VAL A 222 -15.66 9.31 21.50
CA VAL A 222 -16.03 9.07 22.90
C VAL A 222 -16.50 10.41 23.48
N ARG A 223 -17.81 10.62 23.59
CA ARG A 223 -18.38 11.67 24.44
C ARG A 223 -18.66 11.07 25.81
N THR A 224 -17.91 11.52 26.80
CA THR A 224 -18.29 11.46 28.22
C THR A 224 -19.59 12.22 28.41
N THR A 225 -20.71 11.53 28.63
CA THR A 225 -21.85 11.97 29.46
C THR A 225 -22.90 10.88 29.56
N ASN A 226 -23.15 10.45 30.79
CA ASN A 226 -24.31 9.66 31.21
C ASN A 226 -25.58 10.41 30.78
N TYR A 227 -26.49 9.79 30.01
CA TYR A 227 -27.96 9.90 30.09
C TYR A 227 -28.59 9.04 28.98
N TRP A 228 -29.65 8.31 29.33
CA TRP A 228 -30.42 7.47 28.43
C TRP A 228 -31.19 8.33 27.42
N THR A 229 -31.00 8.11 26.13
CA THR A 229 -31.95 8.55 25.09
C THR A 229 -32.30 7.35 24.23
N THR A 230 -33.54 6.92 24.36
CA THR A 230 -34.24 6.09 23.38
C THR A 230 -34.71 7.03 22.29
N ASP A 231 -33.94 7.18 21.21
CA ASP A 231 -34.47 7.76 19.98
C ASP A 231 -34.14 6.86 18.78
N LEU A 232 -35.24 6.34 18.24
CA LEU A 232 -35.35 5.21 17.35
C LEU A 232 -35.64 5.77 15.96
N VAL A 233 -34.60 6.24 15.24
CA VAL A 233 -34.72 6.59 13.82
C VAL A 233 -33.45 6.21 13.06
N ARG A 234 -33.61 5.19 12.20
CA ARG A 234 -32.78 4.66 11.09
C ARG A 234 -31.97 3.37 11.36
N PRO A 235 -32.07 2.38 10.45
CA PRO A 235 -31.77 1.00 10.75
C PRO A 235 -30.30 0.64 10.54
N HIS A 236 -29.76 -0.11 11.49
CA HIS A 236 -28.55 -0.94 11.42
C HIS A 236 -27.23 -0.26 11.00
N PHE A 237 -26.65 0.48 11.93
CA PHE A 237 -25.19 0.65 12.01
C PHE A 237 -24.72 0.33 13.43
N HIS A 238 -24.41 -0.94 13.69
CA HIS A 238 -23.65 -1.32 14.88
C HIS A 238 -22.16 -1.24 14.55
N LEU A 239 -21.45 -0.28 15.15
CA LEU A 239 -20.00 -0.31 15.30
C LEU A 239 -19.71 -0.29 16.81
N LEU A 240 -19.28 -1.43 17.35
CA LEU A 240 -18.68 -1.54 18.68
C LEU A 240 -17.17 -1.70 18.49
N LEU A 241 -16.42 -0.64 18.76
CA LEU A 241 -15.04 -0.75 19.25
C LEU A 241 -15.00 -0.04 20.60
N ALA A 242 -15.47 -0.75 21.63
CA ALA A 242 -15.21 -0.43 23.02
C ALA A 242 -14.23 -1.49 23.56
N THR A 243 -13.35 -1.05 24.46
CA THR A 243 -12.33 -1.82 25.24
C THR A 243 -10.90 -1.78 24.70
N TRP A 244 -10.22 -0.63 24.83
CA TRP A 244 -8.84 -0.63 25.38
C TRP A 244 -8.44 0.75 25.92
N ALA A 245 -9.16 1.19 26.95
CA ALA A 245 -8.73 2.28 27.82
C ALA A 245 -9.49 2.13 29.13
N ASN A 246 -9.03 1.21 29.99
CA ASN A 246 -9.17 1.24 31.44
C ASN A 246 -8.34 0.08 31.99
N GLY A 247 -7.05 0.35 32.15
CA GLY A 247 -6.20 -0.45 33.01
C GLY A 247 -6.50 -0.07 34.45
N GLU A 248 -7.45 -0.76 35.08
CA GLU A 248 -7.47 -0.92 36.53
C GLU A 248 -7.61 -2.40 36.84
N ARG A 249 -6.55 -2.94 37.46
CA ARG A 249 -6.53 -4.24 38.11
C ARG A 249 -7.47 -4.17 39.32
N THR A 250 -8.50 -4.99 39.32
CA THR A 250 -8.97 -5.63 40.55
C THR A 250 -9.06 -7.12 40.27
N LEU A 251 -8.05 -7.85 40.75
CA LEU A 251 -8.18 -9.28 41.00
C LEU A 251 -9.20 -9.44 42.13
N ASN A 252 -10.22 -10.27 41.90
CA ASN A 252 -11.04 -10.84 42.96
C ASN A 252 -10.20 -11.88 43.70
N ASP A 253 -10.14 -11.75 45.02
CA ASP A 253 -10.39 -12.82 45.98
C ASP A 253 -11.48 -12.33 46.94
#